data_AF-A0A366D857-F1
#
_entry.id   AF-A0A366D857-F1
#
_cell.length_a   1.000
_cell.length_b   1.000
_cell.length_c   1.000
_cell.angle_alpha   90.00
_cell.angle_beta   90.00
_cell.angle_gamma   90.00
#
_symmetry.space_group_name_H-M   'P 1'
#
loop_
_entity.id
_entity.type
_entity.pdbx_description
1 polymer ?
#
loop_
_entity_poly.entity_id
_entity_poly.type
_entity_poly.pdbx_seq_one_letter_code
_entity_poly.pdbx_strand_id
1 'polypeptide(L)' 'MWALLLWLNQKILNLNNKLKAKKEERKRREELREVHLESRNLPEYLRKDLGLPPYDSYDKRDHL' A
#
# COMPACT_ATOMS: atom_id res chain seq x y z
N MET A 1 -0.44 -26.05 33.66
CA MET A 1 -0.68 -26.48 32.26
C MET A 1 -1.53 -25.51 31.46
N TRP A 2 -2.70 -25.07 31.97
CA TRP A 2 -3.61 -24.18 31.25
C TRP A 2 -3.02 -22.83 30.83
N ALA A 3 -2.18 -22.24 31.69
CA ALA A 3 -1.50 -20.97 31.40
C ALA A 3 -0.57 -21.03 30.17
N LEU A 4 0.09 -22.18 29.93
CA LEU A 4 0.96 -22.36 28.76
C LEU A 4 0.15 -22.44 27.47
N LEU A 5 -1.01 -23.11 27.49
CA LEU A 5 -1.92 -23.19 26.35
C LEU A 5 -2.51 -21.81 26.03
N LEU A 6 -2.91 -21.05 27.05
CA LEU A 6 -3.39 -19.68 26.88
C LEU A 6 -2.30 -18.76 26.31
N TRP A 7 -1.08 -18.86 26.83
CA TRP A 7 0.06 -18.08 26.34
C TRP A 7 0.38 -18.39 24.88
N LEU A 8 0.39 -19.68 24.51
CA LEU A 8 0.63 -20.12 23.13
C LEU A 8 -0.46 -19.60 22.20
N ASN A 9 -1.73 -19.69 22.61
CA ASN A 9 -2.86 -19.20 21.82
C ASN A 9 -2.78 -17.68 21.60
N GLN A 10 -2.48 -16.91 22.66
CA GLN A 10 -2.27 -15.45 22.57
C GLN A 10 -1.15 -15.11 21.58
N LYS A 11 -0.07 -15.92 21.56
CA LYS A 11 1.09 -15.70 20.71
C LYS A 11 0.78 -15.99 19.23
N ILE A 12 0.01 -17.04 18.96
CA ILE A 12 -0.47 -17.38 17.61
C ILE A 12 -1.40 -16.29 17.09
N LEU A 13 -2.35 -15.82 17.90
CA LEU A 13 -3.25 -14.72 17.52
C LEU A 13 -2.50 -13.44 17.17
N ASN A 14 -1.52 -13.05 17.99
CA ASN A 14 -0.69 -11.88 17.72
C ASN A 14 0.12 -12.01 16.43
N LEU A 15 0.64 -13.21 16.14
CA LEU A 15 1.40 -13.46 14.93
C LEU A 15 0.51 -13.39 13.68
N ASN A 16 -0.68 -13.99 13.74
CA ASN A 16 -1.68 -13.93 12.67
C ASN A 16 -2.15 -12.49 12.39
N ASN A 17 -2.40 -11.70 13.43
CA ASN A 17 -2.80 -10.30 13.27
C ASN A 17 -1.69 -9.46 12.63
N LYS A 18 -0.43 -9.67 13.01
CA LYS A 18 0.72 -9.01 12.37
C LYS A 18 0.86 -9.40 10.90
N LEU A 19 0.65 -10.67 10.55
CA LEU A 19 0.70 -11.13 9.17
C LEU A 19 -0.45 -10.55 8.33
N LYS A 20 -1.67 -10.50 8.87
CA LYS A 20 -2.81 -9.84 8.22
C LYS A 20 -2.55 -8.35 7.97
N ALA A 21 -2.07 -7.63 8.98
CA ALA A 21 -1.75 -6.21 8.85
C ALA A 21 -0.70 -5.96 7.76
N LYS A 22 0.38 -6.77 7.71
CA LYS A 22 1.39 -6.69 6.65
C LYS A 22 0.81 -6.99 5.26
N LYS A 23 -0.13 -7.94 5.16
CA LYS A 23 -0.77 -8.28 3.89
C LYS A 23 -1.68 -7.14 3.41
N GLU A 24 -2.47 -6.55 4.30
CA GLU A 24 -3.32 -5.40 3.97
C GLU A 24 -2.49 -4.17 3.58
N GLU A 25 -1.39 -3.92 4.28
CA GLU A 25 -0.48 -2.82 3.94
C GLU A 25 0.15 -3.02 2.55
N ARG A 26 0.57 -4.26 2.22
CA ARG A 26 1.05 -4.59 0.88
C ARG A 26 -0.03 -4.41 -0.19
N LYS A 27 -1.24 -4.92 0.07
CA LYS A 27 -2.37 -4.80 -0.86
C LYS A 27 -2.72 -3.34 -1.15
N ARG A 28 -2.76 -2.48 -0.12
CA ARG A 28 -2.97 -1.03 -0.29
C ARG A 28 -1.86 -0.38 -1.11
N ARG A 29 -0.60 -0.78 -0.90
CA ARG A 29 0.54 -0.26 -1.69
C ARG A 29 0.47 -0.73 -3.14
N GLU A 30 0.04 -1.96 -3.40
CA GLU A 30 -0.15 -2.51 -4.76
C GLU A 30 -1.30 -1.81 -5.49
N GLU A 31 -2.47 -1.64 -4.85
CA GLU A 31 -3.61 -0.90 -5.39
C GLU A 31 -3.23 0.55 -5.75
N LEU A 32 -2.47 1.23 -4.89
CA LEU A 32 -1.94 2.57 -5.20
C LEU A 32 -0.96 2.56 -6.38
N ARG A 33 -0.17 1.49 -6.53
CA ARG A 33 0.81 1.35 -7.62
C ARG A 33 0.12 1.10 -8.96
N GLU A 34 -0.93 0.28 -8.99
CA GLU A 34 -1.73 0.01 -10.18
C GLU A 34 -2.43 1.28 -10.65
N VAL A 35 -3.10 2.00 -9.74
CA VAL A 35 -3.71 3.30 -10.04
C VAL A 35 -2.66 4.30 -10.55
N HIS A 36 -1.44 4.28 -10.01
CA HIS A 36 -0.36 5.14 -10.48
C HIS A 36 0.13 4.77 -11.89
N LEU A 37 0.20 3.47 -12.21
CA LEU A 37 0.59 3.01 -13.55
C LEU A 37 -0.48 3.33 -14.60
N GLU A 38 -1.76 3.12 -14.29
CA GLU A 38 -2.86 3.46 -15.19
C GLU A 38 -2.96 4.96 -15.45
N SER A 39 -2.74 5.77 -14.42
CA SER A 39 -2.82 7.23 -14.52
C SER A 39 -1.61 7.92 -15.13
N ARG A 40 -0.48 7.21 -15.28
CA ARG A 40 0.77 7.78 -15.85
C ARG A 40 0.60 8.28 -17.29
N ASN A 41 -0.27 7.63 -18.07
CA ASN A 41 -0.52 7.99 -19.47
C ASN A 41 -1.75 8.89 -19.65
N LEU A 42 -2.45 9.23 -18.57
CA LEU A 42 -3.66 10.05 -18.65
C LEU A 42 -3.31 11.53 -18.79
N PRO A 43 -4.01 12.27 -19.68
CA PRO A 43 -3.89 13.71 -19.76
C PRO A 43 -4.24 14.38 -18.42
N GLU A 44 -3.61 15.52 -18.16
CA GLU A 44 -3.72 16.24 -16.88
C GLU A 44 -5.17 16.61 -16.51
N TYR A 45 -5.98 17.01 -17.50
CA TYR A 45 -7.40 17.32 -17.29
C TYR A 45 -8.21 16.11 -16.80
N LEU A 46 -7.93 14.92 -17.33
CA LEU A 46 -8.63 13.70 -16.97
C LEU A 46 -8.25 13.23 -15.56
N ARG A 47 -6.99 13.45 -15.16
CA ARG A 47 -6.51 13.16 -13.81
C ARG A 47 -7.19 14.02 -12.75
N LYS A 48 -7.46 15.30 -13.07
CA LYS A 48 -8.18 16.23 -12.19
C LYS A 48 -9.62 15.79 -11.96
N ASP A 49 -10.32 15.35 -13.01
CA ASP A 49 -11.70 14.87 -12.91
C ASP A 49 -11.81 13.55 -12.12
N LEU A 50 -10.78 12.71 -12.18
CA LEU A 50 -10.68 11.47 -11.40
C LEU A 50 -10.23 11.68 -9.94
N GLY A 51 -9.97 12.94 -9.53
CA GLY A 51 -9.48 13.25 -8.18
C GLY A 51 -8.09 12.69 -7.89
N LEU A 52 -7.32 12.37 -8.92
CA LEU A 52 -5.97 11.84 -8.79
C LEU A 52 -5.02 13.00 -8.47
N PRO A 53 -4.08 12.82 -7.52
CA PRO A 53 -3.16 13.89 -7.15
C PRO A 53 -2.30 14.31 -8.36
N PRO A 54 -1.98 15.62 -8.47
CA PRO A 54 -1.05 16.10 -9.48
C PRO A 54 0.36 15.59 -9.12
N TYR A 55 0.94 14.78 -10.02
CA TYR A 55 2.33 14.30 -9.93
C TYR A 55 3.20 15.13 -10.88
N ASP A 56 3.03 16.44 -10.87
CA ASP A 56 3.93 17.37 -11.56
C ASP A 56 5.19 17.56 -10.73
N SER A 57 5.99 16.51 -10.63
CA SER A 57 7.40 16.62 -10.23
C SER A 57 8.07 15.25 -10.26
N TYR A 58 8.28 14.69 -11.44
CA TYR A 58 9.38 13.76 -11.66
C TYR A 58 10.31 14.32 -12.74
N ASP A 59 11.60 14.26 -12.43
CA ASP A 59 12.75 14.36 -13.35
C ASP A 59 12.90 15.60 -14.21
N LYS A 60 13.41 16.66 -13.56
CA LYS A 60 14.24 17.67 -14.23
C LYS A 60 15.69 17.66 -13.72
N ARG A 61 16.17 16.49 -13.30
CA ARG A 61 17.55 16.27 -12.83
C ARG A 61 17.99 14.87 -13.26
N ASP A 62 18.32 14.69 -14.54
CA ASP A 62 19.21 13.63 -15.06
C ASP A 62 19.62 13.88 -16.53
N HIS A 63 19.64 15.15 -16.94
CA HIS A 63 20.27 15.59 -18.18
C HIS A 63 21.16 16.78 -17.84
N LEU A 64 22.39 16.51 -17.41
CA LEU A 64 23.60 17.34 -17.56
C LEU A 64 24.80 16.61 -17.00
#